data_AF-A0A4Q0Q3V6-F1
#
_entry.id   AF-A0A4Q0Q3V6-F1
#
_cell.length_a   1.000
_cell.length_b   1.000
_cell.length_c   1.000
_cell.angle_alpha   90.00
_cell.angle_beta   90.00
_cell.angle_gamma   90.00
#
_symmetry.space_group_name_H-M   'P 1'
#
loop_
_entity.id
_entity.type
_entity.pdbx_description
1 polymer ?
#
loop_
_entity_poly.entity_id
_entity_poly.type
_entity_poly.pdbx_seq_one_letter_code
_entity_poly.pdbx_strand_id
1 'polypeptide(L)'
;MDVRRAILEGYDRLHRVLLQVVQHDAVCRRLMTVPGVGPVAALSFKVGVDDPRRFARSRTVGAHFGLAPRRHQSGTSIDYEGRISKQGDVAVREALSEAAASLLLRVRKWSALRAWGLRIAKRSSMLCAITAVARKLASILHRMWVSETDFHVGFGAKVTQRLRLKPAR
;
A
#
# COMPACT_ATOMS: atom_id res chain seq x y z
N MET A 1 -7.42 -21.77 30.70
CA MET A 1 -8.05 -21.66 29.36
C MET A 1 -8.68 -20.28 29.12
N ASP A 2 -8.86 -19.46 30.16
CA ASP A 2 -9.60 -18.19 30.09
C ASP A 2 -8.84 -17.01 29.45
N VAL A 3 -7.49 -16.96 29.60
CA VAL A 3 -6.68 -15.87 29.04
C VAL A 3 -6.74 -15.84 27.50
N ARG A 4 -6.58 -16.98 26.84
CA ARG A 4 -6.67 -17.06 25.36
C ARG A 4 -8.05 -16.63 24.86
N ARG A 5 -9.11 -17.02 25.58
CA ARG A 5 -10.49 -16.64 25.24
C ARG A 5 -10.68 -15.13 25.36
N ALA A 6 -10.26 -14.53 26.47
CA ALA A 6 -10.37 -13.09 26.69
C ALA A 6 -9.64 -12.27 25.61
N ILE A 7 -8.44 -12.71 25.18
CA ILE A 7 -7.70 -12.05 24.09
C ILE A 7 -8.48 -12.12 22.77
N LEU A 8 -9.04 -13.28 22.42
CA LEU A 8 -9.82 -13.45 21.19
C LEU A 8 -11.11 -12.62 21.21
N GLU A 9 -11.80 -12.57 22.35
CA GLU A 9 -12.99 -11.73 22.52
C GLU A 9 -12.66 -10.24 22.37
N GLY A 10 -11.53 -9.80 22.93
CA GLY A 10 -11.01 -8.45 22.76
C GLY A 10 -10.70 -8.13 21.29
N TYR A 11 -10.02 -9.05 20.59
CA TYR A 11 -9.74 -8.94 19.17
C TYR A 11 -11.03 -8.83 18.34
N ASP A 12 -12.01 -9.70 18.57
CA ASP A 12 -13.28 -9.70 17.82
C ASP A 12 -14.09 -8.43 18.06
N ARG A 13 -14.01 -7.86 19.26
CA ARG A 13 -14.65 -6.59 19.59
C ARG A 13 -14.00 -5.44 18.82
N LEU A 14 -12.67 -5.33 18.86
CA LEU A 14 -11.94 -4.30 18.11
C LEU A 14 -12.09 -4.47 16.60
N HIS A 15 -12.12 -5.70 16.11
CA HIS A 15 -12.34 -6.01 14.70
C HIS A 15 -13.72 -5.55 14.23
N ARG A 16 -14.77 -5.78 15.03
CA ARG A 16 -16.11 -5.28 14.73
C ARG A 16 -16.18 -3.75 14.66
N VAL A 17 -15.56 -3.06 15.62
CA VAL A 17 -15.48 -1.59 15.61
C VAL A 17 -14.74 -1.08 14.36
N LEU A 18 -13.62 -1.70 14.01
CA LEU A 18 -12.87 -1.39 12.79
C LEU A 18 -13.76 -1.51 11.54
N LEU A 19 -14.50 -2.63 11.40
CA LEU A 19 -15.37 -2.84 10.26
C LEU A 19 -16.50 -1.79 10.20
N GLN A 20 -17.08 -1.43 11.34
CA GLN A 20 -18.10 -0.38 11.44
C GLN A 20 -17.57 1.00 11.03
N VAL A 21 -16.34 1.35 11.39
CA VAL A 21 -15.72 2.62 10.95
C VAL A 21 -15.48 2.57 9.43
N VAL A 22 -14.88 1.48 8.96
CA VAL A 22 -14.47 1.35 7.55
C VAL A 22 -15.67 1.26 6.59
N GLN A 23 -16.77 0.62 6.98
CA GLN A 23 -17.96 0.49 6.12
C GLN A 23 -18.64 1.84 5.84
N HIS A 24 -18.51 2.82 6.73
CA HIS A 24 -19.09 4.15 6.58
C HIS A 24 -18.11 5.16 5.97
N ASP A 25 -16.85 4.78 5.79
CA ASP A 25 -15.82 5.63 5.22
C ASP A 25 -15.66 5.38 3.71
N ALA A 26 -16.05 6.37 2.90
CA ALA A 26 -15.98 6.28 1.45
C ALA A 26 -14.54 6.08 0.92
N VAL A 27 -13.55 6.66 1.59
CA VAL A 27 -12.14 6.52 1.21
C VAL A 27 -11.68 5.10 1.49
N CYS A 28 -11.88 4.57 2.70
CA CYS A 28 -11.47 3.22 3.05
C CYS A 28 -12.13 2.18 2.13
N ARG A 29 -13.43 2.31 1.84
CA ARG A 29 -14.12 1.44 0.87
C ARG A 29 -13.48 1.47 -0.51
N ARG A 30 -13.16 2.66 -1.01
CA ARG A 30 -12.44 2.85 -2.28
C ARG A 30 -11.06 2.19 -2.25
N LEU A 31 -10.28 2.39 -1.20
CA LEU A 31 -8.95 1.78 -1.07
C LEU A 31 -9.00 0.25 -1.05
N MET A 32 -10.01 -0.35 -0.43
CA MET A 32 -10.23 -1.80 -0.39
C MET A 32 -10.66 -2.41 -1.74
N THR A 33 -10.93 -1.60 -2.77
CA THR A 33 -11.11 -2.12 -4.14
C THR A 33 -9.81 -2.68 -4.72
N VAL A 34 -8.65 -2.31 -4.16
CA VAL A 34 -7.36 -2.92 -4.50
C VAL A 34 -7.29 -4.32 -3.91
N PRO A 35 -7.05 -5.38 -4.71
CA PRO A 35 -6.91 -6.72 -4.18
C PRO A 35 -5.75 -6.79 -3.18
N GLY A 36 -5.97 -7.45 -2.05
CA GLY A 36 -5.00 -7.57 -0.95
C GLY A 36 -5.09 -6.45 0.08
N VAL A 37 -5.75 -5.32 -0.21
CA VAL A 37 -5.98 -4.24 0.76
C VAL A 37 -7.25 -4.54 1.56
N GLY A 38 -7.06 -4.82 2.85
CA GLY A 38 -8.16 -5.03 3.81
C GLY A 38 -8.46 -3.80 4.69
N PRO A 39 -9.39 -3.92 5.64
CA PRO A 39 -9.85 -2.81 6.47
C PRO A 39 -8.75 -2.20 7.33
N VAL A 40 -7.87 -3.03 7.91
CA VAL A 40 -6.71 -2.56 8.69
C VAL A 40 -5.79 -1.73 7.80
N ALA A 41 -5.39 -2.25 6.64
CA ALA A 41 -4.49 -1.54 5.74
C ALA A 41 -5.09 -0.25 5.18
N ALA A 42 -6.38 -0.26 4.81
CA ALA A 42 -7.08 0.91 4.33
C ALA A 42 -7.16 2.00 5.40
N LEU A 43 -7.58 1.65 6.62
CA LEU A 43 -7.69 2.61 7.72
C LEU A 43 -6.34 3.12 8.17
N SER A 44 -5.35 2.24 8.38
CA SER A 44 -3.99 2.65 8.74
C SER A 44 -3.39 3.60 7.71
N PHE A 45 -3.57 3.32 6.40
CA PHE A 45 -3.10 4.23 5.36
C PHE A 45 -3.83 5.57 5.40
N LYS A 46 -5.16 5.56 5.56
CA LYS A 46 -5.96 6.79 5.65
C LYS A 46 -5.49 7.67 6.81
N VAL A 47 -5.38 7.10 8.00
CA VAL A 47 -4.94 7.78 9.22
C VAL A 47 -3.50 8.27 9.10
N GLY A 48 -2.60 7.45 8.56
CA GLY A 48 -1.18 7.82 8.43
C GLY A 48 -0.92 8.94 7.42
N VAL A 49 -1.74 9.03 6.37
CA VAL A 49 -1.68 10.13 5.39
C VAL A 49 -2.36 11.38 5.95
N ASP A 50 -3.51 11.21 6.62
CA ASP A 50 -4.41 12.24 7.15
C ASP A 50 -5.01 13.13 6.04
N ASP A 51 -4.23 14.07 5.50
CA ASP A 51 -4.59 14.86 4.32
C ASP A 51 -3.82 14.40 3.07
N PRO A 52 -4.49 13.88 2.02
CA PRO A 52 -3.81 13.48 0.79
C PRO A 52 -3.19 14.67 0.02
N ARG A 53 -3.61 15.91 0.28
CA ARG A 53 -3.07 17.09 -0.44
C ARG A 53 -1.67 17.48 0.04
N ARG A 54 -1.23 17.00 1.21
CA ARG A 54 0.13 17.23 1.73
C ARG A 54 1.23 16.65 0.83
N PHE A 55 0.90 15.67 0.00
CA PHE A 55 1.86 15.05 -0.91
C PHE A 55 1.70 15.61 -2.33
N ALA A 56 2.63 16.47 -2.73
CA ALA A 56 2.68 17.00 -4.10
C ALA A 56 2.78 15.90 -5.18
N ARG A 57 3.35 14.73 -4.85
CA ARG A 57 3.55 13.62 -5.79
C ARG A 57 3.23 12.28 -5.11
N SER A 58 2.26 11.51 -5.61
CA SER A 58 1.90 10.21 -4.99
C SER A 58 3.08 9.25 -4.78
N ARG A 59 4.11 9.32 -5.65
CA ARG A 59 5.31 8.48 -5.55
C ARG A 59 6.14 8.71 -4.28
N THR A 60 5.99 9.84 -3.60
CA THR A 60 6.74 10.15 -2.38
C THR A 60 6.10 9.56 -1.12
N VAL A 61 4.83 9.13 -1.19
CA VAL A 61 4.12 8.54 -0.05
C VAL A 61 4.79 7.26 0.45
N GLY A 62 5.28 6.42 -0.47
CA GLY A 62 6.05 5.24 -0.09
C GLY A 62 7.34 5.58 0.69
N ALA A 63 8.01 6.69 0.33
CA ALA A 63 9.19 7.15 1.06
C ALA A 63 8.83 7.70 2.45
N HIS A 64 7.67 8.35 2.58
CA HIS A 64 7.17 8.87 3.85
C HIS A 64 6.95 7.77 4.91
N PHE A 65 6.49 6.60 4.48
CA PHE A 65 6.34 5.42 5.35
C PHE A 65 7.60 4.52 5.38
N GLY A 66 8.73 4.99 4.86
CA GLY A 66 10.01 4.30 4.96
C GLY A 66 10.17 3.08 4.06
N LEU A 67 9.34 2.96 3.01
CA LEU A 67 9.40 1.89 2.02
C LEU A 67 10.36 2.18 0.86
N ALA A 68 10.96 3.37 0.81
CA ALA A 68 11.98 3.70 -0.17
C ALA A 68 13.38 3.24 0.30
N PRO A 69 14.24 2.75 -0.61
CA PRO A 69 15.65 2.52 -0.35
C PRO A 69 16.33 3.77 0.23
N ARG A 70 17.28 3.58 1.16
CA ARG A 70 18.22 4.64 1.54
C ARG A 70 19.16 4.87 0.36
N ARG A 71 19.30 6.11 -0.07
CA ARG A 71 20.30 6.50 -1.08
C ARG A 71 21.55 6.95 -0.35
N HIS A 72 22.67 6.28 -0.60
CA HIS A 72 23.97 6.70 -0.12
C HIS A 72 24.67 7.41 -1.26
N GLN A 73 24.72 8.74 -1.15
CA GLN A 73 25.40 9.60 -2.11
C GLN A 73 26.52 10.36 -1.38
N SER A 74 27.78 10.14 -1.77
CA SER A 74 28.91 10.93 -1.28
C SER A 74 29.77 11.40 -2.45
N GLY A 75 29.88 12.72 -2.61
CA GLY A 75 30.59 13.35 -3.73
C GLY A 75 29.98 13.04 -5.10
N THR A 76 30.83 13.00 -6.13
CA THR A 76 30.45 12.77 -7.53
C THR A 76 30.46 11.28 -7.93
N SER A 77 31.08 10.42 -7.12
CA SER A 77 31.49 9.07 -7.53
C SER A 77 30.78 7.92 -6.80
N ILE A 78 30.10 8.17 -5.67
CA ILE A 78 29.38 7.12 -4.93
C ILE A 78 27.89 7.46 -4.95
N ASP A 79 27.09 6.65 -5.64
CA ASP A 79 25.63 6.67 -5.63
C ASP A 79 25.10 5.24 -5.70
N TYR A 80 24.65 4.69 -4.56
CA TYR A 80 24.01 3.38 -4.54
C TYR A 80 22.76 3.35 -3.65
N GLU A 81 21.82 2.47 -4.00
CA GLU A 81 20.61 2.20 -3.23
C GLU A 81 20.84 1.06 -2.22
N GLY A 82 20.65 1.36 -0.94
CA GLY A 82 20.76 0.39 0.16
C GLY A 82 19.41 -0.20 0.57
N ARG A 83 19.33 -0.69 1.82
CA ARG A 83 18.08 -1.19 2.42
C ARG A 83 17.03 -0.09 2.52
N ILE A 84 15.76 -0.45 2.66
CA ILE A 84 14.69 0.53 2.91
C ILE A 84 14.97 1.38 4.14
N SER A 85 14.52 2.63 4.15
CA SER A 85 14.86 3.57 5.21
C SER A 85 14.29 3.17 6.57
N LYS A 86 13.10 2.56 6.57
CA LYS A 86 12.29 2.27 7.76
C LYS A 86 11.91 3.50 8.59
N GLN A 87 12.17 4.71 8.07
CA GLN A 87 11.78 5.97 8.70
C GLN A 87 10.28 6.24 8.48
N GLY A 88 9.63 6.88 9.44
CA GLY A 88 8.18 7.09 9.42
C GLY A 88 7.39 5.96 10.06
N ASP A 89 6.06 6.05 9.94
CA ASP A 89 5.13 5.22 10.70
C ASP A 89 5.30 3.71 10.44
N VAL A 90 5.60 2.97 11.51
CA VAL A 90 5.82 1.52 11.49
C VAL A 90 4.51 0.78 11.19
N ALA A 91 3.40 1.18 11.80
CA ALA A 91 2.11 0.52 11.66
C ALA A 91 1.57 0.65 10.23
N VAL A 92 1.74 1.82 9.60
CA VAL A 92 1.37 2.00 8.19
C VAL A 92 2.24 1.15 7.28
N ARG A 93 3.55 1.10 7.54
CA ARG A 93 4.49 0.29 6.76
C ARG A 93 4.17 -1.20 6.85
N GLU A 94 3.88 -1.70 8.05
CA GLU A 94 3.49 -3.10 8.27
C GLU A 94 2.16 -3.40 7.57
N ALA A 95 1.15 -2.55 7.73
CA ALA A 95 -0.14 -2.76 7.11
C ALA A 95 -0.06 -2.78 5.56
N LEU A 96 0.77 -1.92 4.97
CA LEU A 96 1.04 -1.94 3.52
C LEU A 96 1.83 -3.19 3.09
N SER A 97 2.75 -3.66 3.92
CA SER A 97 3.54 -4.87 3.65
C SER A 97 2.67 -6.13 3.72
N GLU A 98 1.77 -6.22 4.70
CA GLU A 98 0.77 -7.28 4.82
C GLU A 98 -0.24 -7.24 3.67
N ALA A 99 -0.69 -6.06 3.24
CA ALA A 99 -1.55 -5.93 2.07
C ALA A 99 -0.85 -6.41 0.78
N ALA A 100 0.44 -6.09 0.62
CA ALA A 100 1.25 -6.57 -0.48
C ALA A 100 1.47 -8.09 -0.41
N ALA A 101 1.74 -8.64 0.77
CA ALA A 101 1.86 -10.08 0.98
C ALA A 101 0.55 -10.80 0.68
N SER A 102 -0.58 -10.29 1.15
CA SER A 102 -1.92 -10.78 0.82
C SER A 102 -2.17 -10.79 -0.69
N LEU A 103 -1.83 -9.69 -1.38
CA LEU A 103 -1.95 -9.59 -2.84
C LEU A 103 -1.09 -10.64 -3.57
N LEU A 104 0.12 -10.93 -3.11
CA LEU A 104 1.03 -11.85 -3.80
C LEU A 104 0.84 -13.32 -3.41
N LEU A 105 0.47 -13.61 -2.17
CA LEU A 105 0.44 -14.96 -1.61
C LEU A 105 -0.97 -15.55 -1.52
N ARG A 106 -2.00 -14.73 -1.30
CA ARG A 106 -3.37 -15.21 -1.01
C ARG A 106 -4.36 -14.92 -2.14
N VAL A 107 -4.30 -13.73 -2.73
CA VAL A 107 -5.23 -13.32 -3.80
C VAL A 107 -4.98 -14.14 -5.06
N ARG A 108 -6.00 -14.85 -5.57
CA ARG A 108 -5.89 -15.60 -6.84
C ARG A 108 -6.20 -14.75 -8.07
N LYS A 109 -6.97 -13.67 -7.91
CA LYS A 109 -7.39 -12.79 -9.00
C LYS A 109 -6.18 -12.11 -9.65
N TRP A 110 -6.17 -12.09 -10.97
CA TRP A 110 -5.12 -11.40 -11.72
C TRP A 110 -5.26 -9.88 -11.60
N SER A 111 -4.11 -9.20 -11.51
CA SER A 111 -3.97 -7.76 -11.70
C SER A 111 -2.58 -7.45 -12.25
N ALA A 112 -2.43 -6.35 -12.98
CA ALA A 112 -1.13 -5.93 -13.47
C ALA A 112 -0.13 -5.68 -12.33
N LEU A 113 -0.61 -5.21 -11.17
CA LEU A 113 0.19 -5.07 -9.95
C LEU A 113 0.70 -6.42 -9.42
N ARG A 114 -0.16 -7.44 -9.32
CA ARG A 114 0.22 -8.80 -8.91
C ARG A 114 1.25 -9.39 -9.88
N ALA A 115 0.99 -9.31 -11.18
CA ALA A 115 1.89 -9.80 -12.21
C ALA A 115 3.26 -9.10 -12.18
N TRP A 116 3.27 -7.78 -11.95
CA TRP A 116 4.52 -7.04 -11.76
C TRP A 116 5.29 -7.49 -10.51
N GLY A 117 4.61 -7.66 -9.37
CA GLY A 117 5.23 -8.15 -8.14
C GLY A 117 5.80 -9.57 -8.27
N LEU A 118 5.07 -10.49 -8.91
CA LEU A 118 5.56 -11.85 -9.16
C LEU A 118 6.79 -11.89 -10.08
N ARG A 119 6.89 -10.97 -11.07
CA ARG A 119 8.12 -10.83 -11.88
C ARG A 119 9.31 -10.37 -11.04
N ILE A 120 9.10 -9.52 -10.04
CA ILE A 120 10.16 -9.14 -9.09
C ILE A 120 10.57 -10.34 -8.24
N ALA A 121 9.59 -11.10 -7.73
CA ALA A 121 9.87 -12.28 -6.92
C ALA A 121 10.72 -13.30 -7.69
N LYS A 122 10.47 -13.48 -9.00
CA LYS A 122 11.22 -14.40 -9.86
C LYS A 122 12.70 -14.03 -10.04
N ARG A 123 13.04 -12.74 -10.09
CA ARG A 123 14.43 -12.26 -10.33
C ARG A 123 15.18 -11.88 -9.05
N SER A 124 14.52 -11.93 -7.91
CA SER A 124 15.08 -11.50 -6.62
C SER A 124 14.56 -12.42 -5.51
N SER A 125 13.71 -11.91 -4.62
CA SER A 125 13.09 -12.72 -3.56
C SER A 125 11.66 -12.27 -3.31
N MET A 126 10.86 -13.13 -2.68
CA MET A 126 9.47 -12.79 -2.31
C MET A 126 9.42 -11.59 -1.35
N LEU A 127 10.35 -11.48 -0.41
CA LEU A 127 10.41 -10.35 0.53
C LEU A 127 10.72 -9.02 -0.18
N CYS A 128 11.63 -9.04 -1.16
CA CYS A 128 11.91 -7.88 -2.01
C CYS A 128 10.68 -7.50 -2.85
N ALA A 129 9.95 -8.48 -3.36
CA ALA A 129 8.72 -8.25 -4.11
C ALA A 129 7.61 -7.63 -3.25
N ILE A 130 7.39 -8.16 -2.03
CA ILE A 130 6.43 -7.62 -1.06
C ILE A 130 6.76 -6.17 -0.76
N THR A 131 8.03 -5.86 -0.45
CA THR A 131 8.46 -4.48 -0.16
C THR A 131 8.26 -3.55 -1.36
N ALA A 132 8.61 -3.99 -2.56
CA ALA A 132 8.43 -3.22 -3.78
C ALA A 132 6.94 -2.97 -4.10
N VAL A 133 6.09 -3.97 -3.89
CA VAL A 133 4.63 -3.87 -4.03
C VAL A 133 4.03 -2.97 -2.97
N ALA A 134 4.46 -3.05 -1.71
CA ALA A 134 4.01 -2.15 -0.64
C ALA A 134 4.31 -0.68 -0.99
N ARG A 135 5.53 -0.38 -1.47
CA ARG A 135 5.90 0.96 -1.96
C ARG A 135 5.00 1.43 -3.11
N LYS A 136 4.70 0.54 -4.06
CA LYS A 136 3.83 0.81 -5.20
C LYS A 136 2.38 1.03 -4.74
N LEU A 137 1.88 0.21 -3.80
CA LEU A 137 0.56 0.32 -3.21
C LEU A 137 0.36 1.68 -2.56
N ALA A 138 1.31 2.17 -1.76
CA ALA A 138 1.24 3.51 -1.16
C ALA A 138 0.98 4.62 -2.21
N SER A 139 1.63 4.52 -3.36
CA SER A 139 1.44 5.49 -4.46
C SER A 139 0.08 5.35 -5.15
N ILE A 140 -0.41 4.11 -5.31
CA ILE A 140 -1.70 3.80 -5.93
C ILE A 140 -2.84 4.26 -5.01
N LEU A 141 -2.81 3.91 -3.73
CA LEU A 141 -3.82 4.27 -2.75
C LEU A 141 -3.95 5.79 -2.62
N HIS A 142 -2.82 6.49 -2.54
CA HIS A 142 -2.81 7.94 -2.55
C HIS A 142 -3.46 8.52 -3.81
N ARG A 143 -3.12 7.98 -4.99
CA ARG A 143 -3.69 8.48 -6.25
C ARG A 143 -5.19 8.25 -6.30
N MET A 144 -5.66 7.08 -5.89
CA MET A 144 -7.09 6.73 -5.81
C MET A 144 -7.85 7.66 -4.86
N TRP A 145 -7.24 8.03 -3.73
CA TRP A 145 -7.83 8.99 -2.81
C TRP A 145 -7.97 10.38 -3.47
N VAL A 146 -6.90 10.89 -4.08
CA VAL A 146 -6.92 12.24 -4.70
C VAL A 146 -7.82 12.32 -5.94
N SER A 147 -7.86 11.29 -6.80
CA SER A 147 -8.73 11.31 -7.99
C SER A 147 -10.14 10.78 -7.74
N GLU A 148 -10.42 10.30 -6.52
CA GLU A 148 -11.71 9.67 -6.18
C GLU A 148 -12.10 8.49 -7.08
N THR A 149 -11.12 7.79 -7.62
CA THR A 149 -11.29 6.67 -8.55
C THR A 149 -11.00 5.33 -7.88
N ASP A 150 -11.76 4.31 -8.24
CA ASP A 150 -11.54 2.94 -7.79
C ASP A 150 -10.32 2.29 -8.48
N PHE A 151 -9.89 1.14 -7.96
CA PHE A 151 -8.78 0.41 -8.52
C PHE A 151 -9.16 -0.27 -9.84
N HIS A 152 -8.44 0.05 -10.91
CA HIS A 152 -8.54 -0.70 -12.17
C HIS A 152 -7.46 -1.77 -12.28
N VAL A 153 -7.83 -3.00 -12.62
CA VAL A 153 -6.94 -4.17 -12.68
C VAL A 153 -5.75 -4.02 -13.64
N GLY A 154 -5.84 -3.12 -14.63
CA GLY A 154 -4.74 -2.77 -15.54
C GLY A 154 -3.69 -1.83 -14.94
N PHE A 155 -3.97 -1.17 -13.80
CA PHE A 155 -3.00 -0.32 -13.12
C PHE A 155 -1.82 -1.15 -12.60
N GLY A 156 -0.61 -0.73 -12.97
CA GLY A 156 0.64 -1.44 -12.69
C GLY A 156 1.39 -1.86 -13.95
N ALA A 157 0.73 -1.92 -15.11
CA ALA A 157 1.34 -2.30 -16.37
C ALA A 157 2.32 -1.24 -16.91
N LYS A 158 1.98 0.06 -16.82
CA LYS A 158 2.81 1.18 -17.29
C LYS A 158 2.45 2.47 -16.54
N VAL A 159 3.23 2.92 -15.56
CA VAL A 159 3.18 4.33 -15.10
C VAL A 159 4.01 5.20 -16.08
N THR A 160 3.83 4.93 -17.39
CA THR A 160 4.51 5.57 -18.52
C THR A 160 3.57 5.74 -19.71
N GLN A 161 2.29 5.97 -19.45
CA GLN A 161 1.47 6.71 -20.39
C GLN A 161 0.65 7.68 -19.59
N ARG A 162 0.88 8.97 -19.82
CA ARG A 162 0.04 10.07 -19.36
C ARG A 162 -1.42 9.64 -19.59
N LEU A 163 -2.14 9.35 -18.52
CA LEU A 163 -3.59 9.23 -18.60
C LEU A 163 -4.08 10.64 -18.91
N ARG A 164 -4.27 10.95 -20.20
CA ARG A 164 -5.18 12.02 -20.61
C ARG A 164 -6.55 11.58 -20.13
N LEU A 165 -6.91 12.01 -18.92
CA LEU A 165 -8.29 12.01 -18.47
C LEU A 165 -9.04 12.91 -19.47
N LYS A 166 -9.88 12.32 -20.32
CA LYS A 166 -10.85 13.10 -21.09
C LYS A 166 -11.87 13.66 -20.09
N PRO A 167 -12.28 14.93 -20.21
CA PRO A 167 -13.37 15.46 -19.38
C PRO A 167 -14.65 14.67 -19.69
N ALA A 168 -15.38 14.32 -18.63
CA ALA A 168 -16.71 13.76 -18.74
C ALA A 168 -17.61 14.77 -19.49
N ARG A 169 -18.37 14.26 -20.47
CA ARG A 169 -19.53 14.98 -21.02
C ARG A 169 -20.70 14.83 -20.07
#